data_AF-A0A1C7FHT3-F1
#
_entry.id   AF-A0A1C7FHT3-F1
#
_cell.length_a   1.000
_cell.length_b   1.000
_cell.length_c   1.000
_cell.angle_alpha   90.00
_cell.angle_beta   90.00
_cell.angle_gamma   90.00
#
_symmetry.space_group_name_H-M   'P 1'
#
loop_
_entity.id
_entity.type
_entity.pdbx_description
1 polymer ?
#
loop_
_entity_poly.entity_id
_entity_poly.type
_entity_poly.pdbx_seq_one_letter_code
_entity_poly.pdbx_strand_id
1 'polypeptide(L)'
;MVLVVPYPSLTPAFSRYLAQRLHCVQVFAASTDRFKQVVILGQKADRRGAQYQEERDCLFEQLVAIGQGAPCPIEAATTMNVSPVNRRPFRFEMVRPDTTQLEQAFQTHQGLWPSLTMQFNPLQRQQVPRPLKRLSPWHLSLSLAAGQIAGKGGE
;
A
#
# COMPACT_ATOMS: atom_id res chain seq x y z
N MET A 1 3.53 -6.35 7.72
CA MET A 1 2.16 -6.02 7.27
C MET A 1 1.34 -7.29 7.34
N VAL A 2 0.09 -7.17 7.78
CA VAL A 2 -0.87 -8.28 7.84
C VAL A 2 -2.10 -7.83 7.07
N LEU A 3 -2.56 -8.65 6.13
CA LEU A 3 -3.74 -8.38 5.32
C LEU A 3 -4.69 -9.57 5.42
N VAL A 4 -5.96 -9.32 5.71
CA VAL A 4 -7.03 -10.33 5.68
C VAL A 4 -8.00 -9.92 4.58
N VAL A 5 -8.04 -10.67 3.48
CA VAL A 5 -8.88 -10.35 2.32
C VAL A 5 -9.67 -11.57 1.85
N PRO A 6 -10.86 -11.38 1.26
CA PRO A 6 -11.55 -12.43 0.53
C PRO A 6 -10.70 -12.95 -0.65
N TYR A 7 -10.80 -14.24 -0.98
CA TYR A 7 -10.12 -14.81 -2.16
C TYR A 7 -10.42 -14.03 -3.46
N PRO A 8 -11.68 -13.61 -3.76
CA PRO A 8 -11.98 -12.85 -4.98
C PRO A 8 -11.28 -11.48 -5.06
N SER A 9 -10.75 -10.96 -3.95
CA SER A 9 -10.00 -9.70 -3.95
C SER A 9 -8.60 -9.85 -4.55
N LEU A 10 -8.06 -11.07 -4.65
CA LEU A 10 -6.78 -11.38 -5.30
C LEU A 10 -6.88 -11.32 -6.84
N THR A 11 -7.37 -10.20 -7.34
CA THR A 11 -7.40 -9.87 -8.77
C THR A 11 -5.96 -9.70 -9.30
N PRO A 12 -5.72 -9.88 -10.62
CA PRO A 12 -4.39 -9.66 -11.19
C PRO A 12 -3.80 -8.27 -10.86
N ALA A 13 -4.62 -7.22 -10.88
CA ALA A 13 -4.18 -5.87 -10.51
C ALA A 13 -3.72 -5.79 -9.05
N PHE A 14 -4.47 -6.40 -8.14
CA PHE A 14 -4.13 -6.39 -6.71
C PHE A 14 -2.92 -7.28 -6.41
N SER A 15 -2.86 -8.48 -6.97
CA SER A 15 -1.71 -9.39 -6.84
C SER A 15 -0.43 -8.75 -7.36
N ARG A 16 -0.48 -8.05 -8.50
CA ARG A 16 0.67 -7.30 -9.04
C ARG A 16 1.11 -6.19 -8.09
N TYR A 17 0.16 -5.46 -7.54
CA TYR A 17 0.44 -4.40 -6.56
C TYR A 17 1.12 -4.94 -5.30
N LEU A 18 0.64 -6.07 -4.78
CA LEU A 18 1.24 -6.73 -3.61
C LEU A 18 2.65 -7.23 -3.91
N ALA A 19 2.86 -7.87 -5.07
CA ALA A 19 4.18 -8.36 -5.48
C ALA A 19 5.23 -7.24 -5.56
N GLN A 20 4.84 -6.04 -6.01
CA GLN A 20 5.74 -4.89 -6.09
C GLN A 20 6.10 -4.26 -4.74
N ARG A 21 5.34 -4.54 -3.68
CA ARG A 21 5.41 -3.81 -2.40
C ARG A 21 5.69 -4.68 -1.17
N LEU A 22 5.68 -6.00 -1.33
CA LEU A 22 5.87 -6.93 -0.23
C LEU A 22 7.07 -7.87 -0.46
N HIS A 23 7.78 -8.14 0.64
CA HIS A 23 8.89 -9.08 0.76
C HIS A 23 8.62 -10.12 1.85
N CYS A 24 9.21 -11.33 1.71
CA CYS A 24 8.97 -12.47 2.59
C CYS A 24 7.46 -12.71 2.79
N VAL A 25 6.75 -12.96 1.69
CA VAL A 25 5.29 -13.13 1.74
C VAL A 25 4.95 -14.55 2.14
N GLN A 26 4.10 -14.69 3.15
CA GLN A 26 3.50 -15.96 3.55
C GLN A 26 1.98 -15.83 3.43
N VAL A 27 1.35 -16.89 2.92
CA VAL A 27 -0.08 -16.91 2.61
C VAL A 27 -0.74 -18.08 3.34
N PHE A 28 -1.74 -17.79 4.17
CA PHE A 28 -2.44 -18.76 4.97
C PHE A 28 -3.93 -18.75 4.66
N ALA A 29 -4.55 -19.93 4.60
CA ALA A 29 -5.99 -20.04 4.61
C ALA A 29 -6.53 -19.62 5.99
N ALA A 30 -7.65 -18.89 6.02
CA ALA A 30 -8.31 -18.58 7.27
C ALA A 30 -8.86 -19.88 7.91
N SER A 31 -8.77 -20.01 9.23
CA SER A 31 -9.23 -21.19 9.99
C SER A 31 -10.75 -21.41 9.99
N THR A 32 -11.52 -20.60 9.25
CA THR A 32 -12.98 -20.66 9.22
C THR A 32 -13.46 -20.66 7.78
N ASP A 33 -14.18 -21.72 7.40
CA ASP A 33 -14.77 -21.87 6.05
C ASP A 33 -15.93 -20.92 5.78
N ARG A 34 -16.48 -20.28 6.83
CA ARG A 34 -17.63 -19.37 6.73
C ARG A 34 -17.31 -18.13 5.89
N PHE A 35 -16.06 -17.71 5.88
CA PHE A 35 -15.59 -16.58 5.08
C PHE A 35 -14.40 -17.07 4.25
N LYS A 36 -14.60 -17.23 2.93
CA LYS A 36 -13.56 -17.56 1.96
C LYS A 36 -12.51 -16.45 1.94
N GLN A 37 -11.60 -16.47 2.92
CA GLN A 37 -10.61 -15.44 3.19
C GLN A 37 -9.22 -16.05 3.28
N VAL A 38 -8.24 -15.21 2.95
CA VAL A 38 -6.84 -15.52 2.99
C VAL A 38 -6.11 -14.47 3.84
N VAL A 39 -5.17 -14.94 4.65
CA VAL A 39 -4.30 -14.12 5.48
C VAL A 39 -2.95 -14.02 4.80
N ILE A 40 -2.52 -12.80 4.49
CA ILE A 40 -1.24 -12.51 3.84
C ILE A 40 -0.36 -11.77 4.83
N LEU A 41 0.78 -12.37 5.15
CA LEU A 41 1.85 -11.75 5.92
C LEU A 41 2.95 -11.33 4.96
N GLY A 42 3.53 -10.14 5.17
CA GLY A 42 4.68 -9.70 4.40
C GLY A 42 5.33 -8.44 4.95
N GLN A 43 6.61 -8.26 4.68
CA GLN A 43 7.37 -7.05 5.01
C GLN A 43 7.21 -6.01 3.89
N LYS A 44 7.03 -4.73 4.23
CA LYS A 44 6.94 -3.68 3.21
C LYS A 44 8.32 -3.44 2.63
N ALA A 45 8.46 -3.54 1.31
CA ALA A 45 9.70 -3.27 0.59
C ALA A 45 9.36 -2.66 -0.79
N ASP A 46 10.24 -1.84 -1.36
CA ASP A 46 10.09 -1.42 -2.75
C ASP A 46 10.78 -2.42 -3.67
N ARG A 47 9.99 -3.21 -4.40
CA ARG A 47 10.48 -4.24 -5.34
C ARG A 47 10.33 -3.83 -6.81
N ARG A 48 10.11 -2.55 -7.12
CA ARG A 48 9.85 -2.14 -8.52
C ARG A 48 11.05 -2.28 -9.45
N GLY A 49 12.27 -2.36 -8.93
CA GLY A 49 13.50 -2.55 -9.69
C GLY A 49 13.56 -3.87 -10.47
N ALA A 50 14.36 -3.90 -11.53
CA ALA A 50 14.54 -5.06 -12.40
C ALA A 50 15.16 -6.27 -11.68
N GLN A 51 15.98 -6.03 -10.66
CA GLN A 51 16.62 -7.07 -9.86
C GLN A 51 15.65 -7.97 -9.09
N TYR A 52 14.38 -7.56 -8.94
CA TYR A 52 13.34 -8.33 -8.24
C TYR A 52 12.29 -8.92 -9.18
N GLN A 53 12.55 -8.92 -10.50
CA GLN A 53 11.55 -9.31 -11.49
C GLN A 53 11.08 -10.76 -11.30
N GLU A 54 12.01 -11.72 -11.18
CA GLU A 54 11.68 -13.13 -11.02
C GLU A 54 10.86 -13.40 -9.76
N GLU A 55 11.28 -12.85 -8.61
CA GLU A 55 10.57 -13.00 -7.33
C GLU A 55 9.17 -12.36 -7.37
N ARG A 56 9.03 -11.24 -8.07
CA ARG A 56 7.75 -10.56 -8.25
C ARG A 56 6.80 -11.34 -9.11
N ASP A 57 7.29 -11.89 -10.21
CA ASP A 57 6.48 -12.64 -11.16
C ASP A 57 6.03 -13.96 -10.51
N CYS A 58 6.92 -14.64 -9.78
CA CYS A 58 6.58 -15.81 -8.97
C CYS A 58 5.48 -15.52 -7.92
N LEU A 59 5.64 -14.45 -7.13
CA LEU A 59 4.64 -14.06 -6.13
C LEU A 59 3.32 -13.61 -6.77
N PHE A 60 3.37 -12.93 -7.92
CA PHE A 60 2.20 -12.52 -8.67
C PHE A 60 1.37 -13.74 -9.12
N GLU A 61 2.01 -14.71 -9.79
CA GLU A 61 1.36 -15.93 -10.26
C GLU A 61 0.77 -16.74 -9.09
N GLN A 62 1.53 -16.88 -7.99
CA GLN A 62 1.09 -17.55 -6.78
C GLN A 62 -0.19 -16.92 -6.21
N LEU A 63 -0.23 -15.59 -6.04
CA LEU A 63 -1.40 -14.89 -5.50
C LEU A 63 -2.62 -14.98 -6.42
N VAL A 64 -2.42 -14.91 -7.74
CA VAL A 64 -3.51 -15.08 -8.71
C VAL A 64 -4.07 -16.51 -8.65
N ALA A 65 -3.22 -17.53 -8.60
CA ALA A 65 -3.64 -18.92 -8.50
C ALA A 65 -4.46 -19.16 -7.22
N ILE A 66 -4.00 -18.63 -6.08
CA ILE A 66 -4.71 -18.71 -4.80
C ILE A 66 -6.08 -18.02 -4.90
N GLY A 67 -6.15 -16.83 -5.51
CA GLY A 67 -7.40 -16.11 -5.76
C GLY A 67 -8.43 -16.88 -6.60
N GLN A 68 -7.95 -17.75 -7.50
CA GLN A 68 -8.77 -18.61 -8.35
C GLN A 68 -9.16 -19.95 -7.69
N GLY A 69 -8.67 -20.22 -6.48
CA GLY A 69 -9.03 -21.41 -5.70
C GLY A 69 -7.92 -22.47 -5.62
N ALA A 70 -6.69 -22.16 -6.03
CA ALA A 70 -5.56 -23.02 -5.72
C ALA A 70 -5.36 -23.12 -4.20
N PRO A 71 -4.93 -24.28 -3.67
CA PRO A 71 -4.65 -24.43 -2.25
C PRO A 71 -3.54 -23.46 -1.82
N CYS A 72 -3.69 -22.91 -0.61
CA CYS A 72 -2.61 -22.12 -0.02
C CYS A 72 -1.39 -23.04 0.22
N PRO A 73 -0.16 -22.54 -0.02
CA PRO A 73 1.05 -23.30 0.25
C PRO A 73 1.08 -23.70 1.73
N ILE A 74 1.38 -24.97 2.01
CA ILE A 74 1.63 -25.44 3.37
C ILE A 74 3.08 -25.10 3.69
N GLU A 75 3.37 -23.83 3.96
CA GLU A 75 4.68 -23.40 4.43
C GLU A 75 4.73 -23.46 5.96
N ALA A 76 5.84 -23.98 6.50
CA ALA A 76 6.12 -23.88 7.93
C ALA A 76 6.17 -22.39 8.30
N ALA A 77 5.46 -22.01 9.36
CA ALA A 77 5.42 -20.62 9.82
C ALA A 77 6.84 -20.17 10.22
N THR A 78 7.52 -19.43 9.34
CA THR A 78 8.83 -18.84 9.64
C THR A 78 8.65 -17.58 10.48
N THR A 79 9.51 -17.39 11.47
CA THR A 79 9.54 -16.18 12.29
C THR A 79 9.73 -14.95 11.42
N MET A 80 8.76 -14.04 11.41
CA MET A 80 8.90 -12.75 10.74
C MET A 80 9.51 -11.71 11.67
N ASN A 81 10.60 -11.08 11.23
CA ASN A 81 11.16 -9.93 11.94
C ASN A 81 10.24 -8.73 11.77
N VAL A 82 9.66 -8.26 12.88
CA VAL A 82 8.88 -7.03 12.92
C VAL A 82 9.82 -5.90 13.34
N SER A 83 9.95 -4.86 12.52
CA SER A 83 10.73 -3.69 12.90
C SER A 83 10.21 -3.12 14.22
N PRO A 84 11.08 -2.82 15.19
CA PRO A 84 10.65 -2.30 16.47
C PRO A 84 9.88 -1.00 16.26
N VAL A 85 8.72 -0.89 16.90
CA VAL A 85 7.95 0.36 16.91
C VAL A 85 8.82 1.43 17.55
N ASN A 86 9.01 2.55 16.86
CA ASN A 86 9.72 3.69 17.43
C ASN A 86 8.87 4.24 18.59
N ARG A 87 9.24 3.86 19.82
CA ARG A 87 8.55 4.28 21.06
C ARG A 87 8.92 5.70 21.49
N ARG A 88 9.75 6.42 20.72
CA ARG A 88 10.07 7.81 21.04
C ARG A 88 8.77 8.63 20.99
N PRO A 89 8.44 9.39 22.05
CA PRO A 89 7.30 10.28 22.00
C PRO A 89 7.49 11.23 20.82
N PHE A 90 6.42 11.42 20.06
CA PHE A 90 6.42 12.36 18.95
C PHE A 90 6.75 13.76 19.50
N ARG A 91 7.94 14.27 19.22
CA ARG A 91 8.42 15.56 19.68
C ARG A 91 8.52 16.50 18.49
N PHE A 92 7.87 17.65 18.59
CA PHE A 92 8.13 18.74 17.66
C PHE A 92 9.47 19.38 18.03
N GLU A 93 10.44 19.26 17.15
CA GLU A 93 11.75 19.89 17.30
C GLU A 93 11.95 20.89 16.18
N MET A 94 12.30 22.12 16.53
CA MET A 94 12.82 23.08 15.56
C MET A 94 14.31 22.82 15.41
N VAL A 95 14.69 22.15 14.33
CA VAL A 95 16.09 21.96 13.95
C VAL A 95 16.45 23.02 12.91
N ARG A 96 17.50 23.80 13.16
CA ARG A 96 18.15 24.63 12.15
C ARG A 96 19.43 23.90 11.71
N PRO A 97 19.38 23.12 10.61
CA PRO A 97 20.54 22.36 10.18
C PRO A 97 21.62 23.30 9.65
N ASP A 98 22.86 23.07 10.08
CA ASP A 98 24.04 23.72 9.49
C ASP A 98 24.34 23.09 8.11
N THR A 99 25.12 23.78 7.27
CA THR A 99 25.45 23.35 5.90
C THR A 99 26.05 21.94 5.85
N THR A 100 26.94 21.60 6.78
CA THR A 100 27.59 20.29 6.87
C THR A 100 26.61 19.18 7.27
N GLN A 101 25.68 19.46 8.18
CA GLN A 101 24.63 18.53 8.59
C GLN A 101 23.67 18.26 7.43
N LEU A 102 23.38 19.28 6.63
CA LEU A 102 22.52 19.18 5.46
C LEU A 102 23.18 18.29 4.37
N GLU A 103 24.47 18.49 4.09
CA GLU A 103 25.21 17.65 3.14
C GLU A 103 25.26 16.18 3.57
N GLN A 104 25.53 15.91 4.85
CA GLN A 104 25.51 14.55 5.40
C GLN A 104 24.14 13.89 5.28
N ALA A 105 23.06 14.63 5.56
CA ALA A 105 21.70 14.13 5.40
C ALA A 105 21.38 13.79 3.94
N PHE A 106 21.82 14.62 2.98
CA PHE A 106 21.64 14.34 1.55
C PHE A 106 22.41 13.10 1.11
N GLN A 107 23.64 12.91 1.56
CA GLN A 107 24.43 11.72 1.22
C GLN A 107 23.82 10.45 1.82
N THR A 108 23.31 10.52 3.06
CA THR A 108 22.79 9.35 3.79
C THR A 108 21.43 8.90 3.26
N HIS A 109 20.54 9.84 2.94
CA HIS A 109 19.15 9.52 2.62
C HIS A 109 18.78 9.75 1.15
N GLN A 110 19.69 10.30 0.33
CA GLN A 110 19.47 10.74 -1.07
C GLN A 110 18.31 11.74 -1.25
N GLY A 111 17.73 12.21 -0.14
CA GLY A 111 16.54 13.07 -0.11
C GLY A 111 15.29 12.39 -0.67
N LEU A 112 14.19 13.14 -0.70
CA LEU A 112 12.95 12.71 -1.35
C LEU A 112 12.92 13.04 -2.85
N TRP A 113 14.03 13.54 -3.41
CA TRP A 113 14.14 14.00 -4.80
C TRP A 113 13.64 13.01 -5.85
N PRO A 114 13.95 11.70 -5.77
CA PRO A 114 13.46 10.73 -6.76
C PRO A 114 11.92 10.61 -6.76
N SER A 115 11.30 10.88 -5.62
CA SER A 115 9.84 10.82 -5.43
C SER A 115 9.15 12.17 -5.47
N LEU A 116 9.90 13.27 -5.63
CA LEU A 116 9.38 14.64 -5.56
C LEU A 116 8.26 14.85 -6.58
N THR A 117 8.48 14.42 -7.83
CA THR A 117 7.46 14.52 -8.88
C THR A 117 6.20 13.73 -8.51
N MET A 118 6.33 12.52 -7.96
CA MET A 118 5.16 11.73 -7.56
C MET A 118 4.39 12.38 -6.39
N GLN A 119 5.10 12.95 -5.41
CA GLN A 119 4.50 13.50 -4.20
C GLN A 119 3.91 14.91 -4.43
N PHE A 120 4.55 15.71 -5.28
CA PHE A 120 4.22 17.12 -5.45
C PHE A 120 3.54 17.45 -6.78
N ASN A 121 3.47 16.53 -7.76
CA ASN A 121 2.79 16.81 -9.02
C ASN A 121 1.27 16.94 -8.82
N PRO A 122 0.70 18.15 -8.96
CA PRO A 122 -0.73 18.37 -8.81
C PRO A 122 -1.55 17.68 -9.91
N LEU A 123 -0.95 17.39 -11.08
CA LEU A 123 -1.62 16.72 -12.19
C LEU A 123 -1.98 15.26 -11.86
N GLN A 124 -1.22 14.58 -10.98
CA GLN A 124 -1.56 13.23 -10.50
C GLN A 124 -2.69 13.23 -9.46
N ARG A 125 -2.94 14.34 -8.76
CA ARG A 125 -4.04 14.48 -7.79
C ARG A 125 -5.41 14.73 -8.43
N GLN A 126 -5.46 14.97 -9.74
CA GLN A 126 -6.72 15.30 -10.43
C GLN A 126 -7.61 14.08 -10.71
N GLN A 127 -7.11 12.85 -10.58
CA GLN A 127 -7.94 11.67 -10.69
C GLN A 127 -8.41 11.23 -9.30
N VAL A 128 -9.40 11.95 -8.76
CA VAL A 128 -10.26 11.35 -7.73
C VAL A 128 -10.89 10.11 -8.39
N PRO A 129 -10.63 8.89 -7.88
CA PRO A 129 -11.18 7.69 -8.48
C PRO A 129 -12.70 7.82 -8.50
N ARG A 130 -13.30 7.65 -9.68
CA ARG A 130 -14.76 7.68 -9.80
C ARG A 130 -15.34 6.62 -8.87
N PRO A 131 -16.34 6.96 -8.04
CA PRO A 131 -16.91 6.00 -7.11
C PRO A 131 -17.51 4.83 -7.90
N LEU A 132 -17.13 3.61 -7.52
CA LEU A 132 -17.58 2.35 -8.16
C LEU A 132 -19.09 2.11 -8.00
N LYS A 133 -19.78 2.93 -7.18
CA LYS A 133 -21.21 2.86 -6.90
C LYS A 133 -21.80 4.27 -6.93
N ARG A 134 -23.05 4.39 -7.38
CA ARG A 134 -23.77 5.66 -7.41
C ARG A 134 -23.83 6.27 -6.00
N LEU A 135 -23.35 7.51 -5.85
CA LEU A 135 -23.35 8.21 -4.57
C LEU A 135 -24.80 8.43 -4.10
N SER A 136 -25.08 8.14 -2.83
CA SER A 136 -26.35 8.47 -2.20
C SER A 136 -26.40 9.95 -1.79
N PRO A 137 -27.59 10.52 -1.52
CA PRO A 137 -27.72 11.92 -1.09
C PRO A 137 -26.84 12.29 0.11
N TRP A 138 -26.66 11.36 1.06
CA TRP A 138 -25.80 11.57 2.23
C TRP A 138 -24.32 11.80 1.86
N HIS A 139 -23.79 11.05 0.89
CA HIS A 139 -22.41 11.26 0.42
C HIS A 139 -22.26 12.62 -0.27
N LEU A 140 -23.30 13.08 -0.98
CA LEU A 140 -23.31 14.38 -1.63
C LEU A 140 -23.29 15.51 -0.57
N SER A 141 -24.12 15.40 0.48
CA SER A 141 -24.11 16.34 1.60
C SER A 141 -22.75 16.39 2.30
N LEU A 142 -22.09 15.24 2.49
CA LEU A 142 -20.76 15.17 3.09
C LEU A 142 -19.69 15.81 2.21
N SER A 143 -19.72 15.56 0.90
CA SER A 143 -18.79 16.18 -0.06
C SER A 143 -18.99 17.69 -0.17
N LEU A 144 -20.23 18.19 -0.07
CA LEU A 144 -20.54 19.62 0.03
C LEU A 144 -19.94 20.22 1.30
N ALA A 145 -20.16 19.59 2.47
CA ALA A 145 -19.63 20.06 3.74
C ALA A 145 -18.08 20.06 3.78
N ALA A 146 -17.46 19.07 3.12
CA ALA A 146 -16.00 18.98 2.97
C ALA A 146 -15.42 19.93 1.91
N GLY A 147 -16.24 20.75 1.24
CA GLY A 147 -15.82 21.69 0.19
C GLY A 147 -15.31 21.02 -1.10
N GLN A 148 -15.56 19.71 -1.28
CA GLN A 148 -15.11 18.97 -2.46
C GLN A 148 -15.99 19.23 -3.70
N ILE A 149 -17.23 19.68 -3.49
CA ILE A 149 -18.14 20.10 -4.55
C ILE A 149 -18.69 21.48 -4.20
N ALA A 150 -18.57 22.44 -5.12
CA ALA A 150 -19.27 23.71 -5.02
C ALA A 150 -20.61 23.56 -5.75
N GLY A 151 -21.72 23.87 -5.08
CA GLY A 151 -23.01 23.97 -5.73
C GLY A 151 -22.92 25.02 -6.85
N LYS A 152 -23.17 24.62 -8.10
CA LYS A 152 -23.39 25.60 -9.18
C LYS A 152 -24.69 26.31 -8.84
N GLY A 153 -24.61 27.56 -8.38
CA GLY A 153 -25.76 28.45 -8.33
C GLY A 153 -26.31 28.57 -9.75
N GLY A 154 -27.54 28.10 -9.94
CA GLY A 154 -28.29 28.35 -11.17
C GLY A 154 -28.90 29.74 -11.13
N GLU A 155 -28.72 30.48 -12.23
CA GLU A 155 -29.82 31.24 -12.83
C GLU A 155 -30.58 30.30 -13.77
#